data_AF-A0A202DVY5-F1
#
_entry.id   AF-A0A202DVY5-F1
#
_cell.length_a   1.000
_cell.length_b   1.000
_cell.length_c   1.000
_cell.angle_alpha   90.00
_cell.angle_beta   90.00
_cell.angle_gamma   90.00
#
_symmetry.space_group_name_H-M   'P 1'
#
loop_
_entity.id
_entity.type
_entity.pdbx_description
1 polymer ?
#
loop_
_entity_poly.entity_id
_entity_poly.type
_entity_poly.pdbx_seq_one_letter_code
_entity_poly.pdbx_strand_id
1 'polypeptide(L)'
;MFELLRFVPKAYLSFLVGVLVRIHLPRALNVRLINWFAKRYRVNLDEMANQVEDYRCLADFFTRDLKANARPIGEGLVSPVDGRIDAFGCIEDGKLVQVKGKSYSMHSLLLHRELTDDFNSGFFIHIYLAPGDYHHLHSPVDGEM
;
A
#
# COMPACT_ATOMS: atom_id res chain seq x y z
N MET A 1 -15.92 -8.38 -16.96
CA MET A 1 -15.79 -8.09 -15.51
C MET A 1 -15.23 -6.69 -15.23
N PHE A 2 -14.17 -6.23 -15.92
CA PHE A 2 -13.60 -4.87 -15.70
C PHE A 2 -14.45 -3.70 -16.22
N GLU A 3 -15.30 -3.89 -17.23
CA GLU A 3 -16.18 -2.82 -17.76
C GLU A 3 -17.22 -2.32 -16.75
N LEU A 4 -17.69 -3.20 -15.85
CA LEU A 4 -18.69 -2.83 -14.83
C LEU A 4 -18.13 -1.79 -13.85
N LEU A 5 -16.82 -1.84 -13.58
CA LEU A 5 -16.12 -0.92 -12.68
C LEU A 5 -16.06 0.52 -13.22
N ARG A 6 -16.38 0.74 -14.51
CA ARG A 6 -16.42 2.09 -15.11
C ARG A 6 -17.64 2.89 -14.65
N PHE A 7 -18.73 2.20 -14.32
CA PHE A 7 -19.99 2.82 -13.88
C PHE A 7 -20.10 2.95 -12.37
N VAL A 8 -19.22 2.28 -11.62
CA VAL A 8 -19.17 2.42 -10.17
C VAL A 8 -18.68 3.84 -9.84
N PRO A 9 -19.44 4.63 -9.05
CA PRO A 9 -18.98 5.93 -8.58
C PRO A 9 -17.87 5.75 -7.54
N LYS A 10 -16.64 5.52 -8.01
CA LYS A 10 -15.49 5.07 -7.19
C LYS A 10 -15.20 6.01 -6.02
N ALA A 11 -15.31 7.33 -6.23
CA ALA A 11 -15.09 8.32 -5.18
C ALA A 11 -16.11 8.15 -4.02
N TYR A 12 -17.39 8.04 -4.35
CA TYR A 12 -18.45 7.82 -3.35
C TYR A 12 -18.32 6.47 -2.67
N LEU A 13 -18.03 5.41 -3.43
CA LEU A 13 -17.80 4.09 -2.84
C LEU A 13 -16.61 4.10 -1.89
N SER A 14 -15.49 4.72 -2.29
CA SER A 14 -14.29 4.85 -1.45
C SER A 14 -14.58 5.64 -0.18
N PHE A 15 -15.34 6.74 -0.28
CA PHE A 15 -15.76 7.52 0.88
C PHE A 15 -16.62 6.68 1.83
N LEU A 16 -17.65 6.01 1.31
CA LEU A 16 -18.56 5.18 2.10
C LEU A 16 -17.80 4.04 2.80
N VAL A 17 -16.95 3.32 2.07
CA VAL A 17 -16.10 2.28 2.66
C VAL A 17 -15.20 2.89 3.74
N GLY A 18 -14.56 4.02 3.47
CA GLY A 18 -13.71 4.73 4.42
C GLY A 18 -14.42 5.11 5.73
N VAL A 19 -15.69 5.53 5.64
CA VAL A 19 -16.54 5.77 6.82
C VAL A 19 -16.85 4.46 7.53
N LEU A 20 -17.31 3.43 6.80
CA LEU A 20 -17.71 2.14 7.36
C LEU A 20 -16.58 1.43 8.11
N VAL A 21 -15.36 1.41 7.57
CA VAL A 21 -14.23 0.72 8.21
C VAL A 21 -13.75 1.39 9.50
N ARG A 22 -14.16 2.64 9.76
CA ARG A 22 -13.85 3.41 10.97
C ARG A 22 -14.97 3.36 12.03
N ILE A 23 -16.09 2.71 11.73
CA ILE A 23 -17.17 2.54 12.71
C ILE A 23 -16.70 1.63 13.84
N HIS A 24 -16.93 2.07 15.08
CA HIS A 24 -16.62 1.32 16.28
C HIS A 24 -17.77 0.36 16.57
N LEU A 25 -17.62 -0.89 16.16
CA LEU A 25 -18.61 -1.94 16.41
C LEU A 25 -18.46 -2.50 17.83
N PRO A 26 -19.50 -3.13 18.40
CA PRO A 26 -19.35 -3.90 19.63
C PRO A 26 -18.21 -4.92 19.50
N ARG A 27 -17.39 -5.08 20.55
CA ARG A 27 -16.13 -5.85 20.53
C ARG A 27 -16.26 -7.21 19.83
N ALA A 28 -17.29 -7.99 20.17
CA ALA A 28 -17.50 -9.31 19.58
C ALA A 28 -17.73 -9.26 18.05
N LEU A 29 -18.44 -8.25 17.55
CA LEU A 29 -18.68 -8.09 16.11
C LEU A 29 -17.42 -7.59 15.40
N ASN A 30 -16.69 -6.66 16.02
CA ASN A 30 -15.44 -6.15 15.46
C ASN A 30 -14.38 -7.26 15.32
N VAL A 31 -14.18 -8.07 16.36
CA VAL A 31 -13.25 -9.21 16.34
C VAL A 31 -13.64 -10.22 15.25
N ARG A 32 -14.94 -10.48 15.06
CA ARG A 32 -15.40 -11.36 13.98
C ARG A 32 -15.13 -10.79 12.59
N LEU A 33 -15.35 -9.48 12.41
CA LEU A 33 -15.06 -8.78 11.16
C LEU A 33 -13.57 -8.82 10.83
N ILE A 34 -12.70 -8.52 11.81
CA ILE A 34 -11.25 -8.55 11.63
C ILE A 34 -10.77 -9.97 11.31
N ASN A 35 -11.21 -10.98 12.06
CA ASN A 35 -10.82 -12.38 11.79
C ASN A 35 -11.29 -12.85 10.41
N TRP A 36 -12.49 -12.43 9.98
CA TRP A 36 -12.95 -12.69 8.62
C TRP A 36 -12.04 -12.04 7.58
N PHE A 37 -11.69 -10.76 7.77
CA PHE A 37 -10.80 -10.04 6.88
C PHE A 37 -9.42 -10.70 6.81
N ALA A 38 -8.83 -11.02 7.97
CA ALA A 38 -7.54 -11.69 8.10
C ALA A 38 -7.52 -13.01 7.34
N LYS A 39 -8.56 -13.84 7.50
CA LYS A 39 -8.70 -15.09 6.75
C LYS A 39 -8.87 -14.87 5.25
N ARG A 40 -9.69 -13.88 4.86
CA ARG A 40 -10.01 -13.59 3.46
C ARG A 40 -8.81 -13.06 2.66
N TYR A 41 -7.95 -12.30 3.31
CA TYR A 41 -6.76 -11.68 2.71
C TYR A 41 -5.45 -12.31 3.17
N ARG A 42 -5.49 -13.41 3.93
CA ARG A 42 -4.33 -14.18 4.41
C ARG A 42 -3.34 -13.31 5.19
N VAL A 43 -3.87 -12.44 6.05
CA VAL A 43 -3.06 -11.65 6.98
C VAL A 43 -2.34 -12.60 7.94
N ASN A 44 -1.03 -12.40 8.11
CA ASN A 44 -0.27 -13.08 9.14
C ASN A 44 -0.52 -12.40 10.49
N LEU A 45 -1.26 -13.06 11.38
CA LEU A 45 -1.55 -12.51 12.71
C LEU A 45 -0.37 -12.67 13.68
N ASP A 46 0.56 -13.58 13.40
CA ASP A 46 1.67 -13.91 14.30
C ASP A 46 2.75 -12.82 14.35
N GLU A 47 2.80 -11.94 13.35
CA GLU A 47 3.75 -10.83 13.27
C GLU A 47 3.23 -9.52 13.86
N MET A 48 1.96 -9.47 14.28
CA MET A 48 1.33 -8.27 14.81
C MET A 48 1.85 -7.92 16.21
N ALA A 49 1.99 -6.62 16.49
CA ALA A 49 2.39 -6.14 17.81
C ALA A 49 1.31 -6.36 18.88
N ASN A 50 0.04 -6.21 18.50
CA ASN A 50 -1.12 -6.27 19.41
C ASN A 50 -2.04 -7.46 19.08
N GLN A 51 -2.94 -7.80 20.00
CA GLN A 51 -3.94 -8.84 19.78
C GLN A 51 -5.11 -8.29 18.95
N VAL A 52 -5.88 -9.18 18.30
CA VAL A 52 -7.03 -8.80 17.45
C VAL A 52 -8.07 -7.99 18.23
N GLU A 53 -8.23 -8.27 19.52
CA GLU A 53 -9.16 -7.62 20.42
C GLU A 53 -8.81 -6.16 20.75
N ASP A 54 -7.55 -5.76 20.54
CA ASP A 54 -7.06 -4.42 20.88
C ASP A 54 -7.43 -3.38 19.82
N TYR A 55 -7.74 -3.83 18.59
CA TYR A 55 -8.15 -2.95 17.49
C TYR A 55 -9.60 -2.53 17.64
N ARG A 56 -9.87 -1.23 17.48
CA ARG A 56 -11.21 -0.65 17.71
C ARG A 56 -12.14 -0.74 16.50
N CYS A 57 -11.57 -0.84 15.31
CA CYS A 57 -12.29 -0.94 14.05
C CYS A 57 -11.40 -1.59 12.97
N LEU A 58 -11.95 -1.87 11.79
CA LEU A 58 -11.19 -2.50 10.70
C LEU A 58 -10.09 -1.59 10.15
N ALA A 59 -10.29 -0.26 10.15
CA ALA A 59 -9.27 0.69 9.72
C ALA A 59 -8.03 0.65 10.62
N ASP A 60 -8.24 0.53 11.93
CA ASP A 60 -7.19 0.41 12.95
C ASP A 60 -6.35 -0.87 12.72
N PHE A 61 -7.04 -1.99 12.44
CA PHE A 61 -6.39 -3.25 12.09
C PHE A 61 -5.65 -3.20 10.74
N PHE A 62 -6.17 -2.43 9.77
CA PHE A 62 -5.53 -2.30 8.45
C PHE A 62 -4.16 -1.62 8.55
N THR A 63 -4.03 -0.63 9.44
CA THR A 63 -2.77 0.05 9.80
C THR A 63 -2.16 -0.51 11.08
N ARG A 64 -2.26 -1.83 11.30
CA ARG A 64 -1.68 -2.50 12.46
C ARG A 64 -0.16 -2.37 12.51
N ASP A 65 0.39 -2.18 13.70
CA ASP A 65 1.84 -2.29 13.92
C ASP A 65 2.31 -3.75 13.92
N LEU A 66 3.55 -3.96 13.47
CA LEU A 66 4.24 -5.24 13.53
C LEU A 66 5.14 -5.30 14.77
N LYS A 67 5.51 -6.52 15.19
CA LYS A 67 6.52 -6.75 16.22
C LYS A 67 7.85 -6.12 15.78
N ALA A 68 8.59 -5.54 16.73
CA ALA A 68 9.84 -4.81 16.46
C ALA A 68 10.89 -5.65 15.71
N ASN A 69 10.89 -6.96 15.88
CA ASN A 69 11.82 -7.90 15.23
C ASN A 69 11.24 -8.59 13.98
N ALA A 70 10.02 -8.25 13.55
CA ALA A 70 9.36 -8.91 12.42
C ALA A 70 10.00 -8.59 11.06
N ARG A 71 10.72 -7.45 10.97
CA ARG A 71 11.39 -6.97 9.76
C ARG A 71 12.79 -6.42 10.11
N PRO A 72 13.82 -7.28 10.18
CA PRO A 72 15.19 -6.83 10.37
C PRO A 72 15.63 -5.97 9.18
N ILE A 73 16.23 -4.80 9.46
CA ILE A 73 16.70 -3.87 8.42
C ILE A 73 18.10 -4.30 7.98
N GLY A 74 18.29 -4.45 6.67
CA GLY A 74 19.57 -4.76 6.05
C GLY A 74 20.41 -3.51 5.73
N GLU A 75 21.58 -3.71 5.13
CA GLU A 75 22.44 -2.62 4.64
C GLU A 75 22.04 -2.18 3.22
N GLY A 76 22.34 -0.91 2.90
CA GLY A 76 22.07 -0.34 1.58
C GLY A 76 20.61 0.06 1.37
N LEU A 77 20.16 0.01 0.11
CA LEU A 77 18.76 0.31 -0.24
C LEU A 77 17.87 -0.86 0.17
N VAL A 78 16.95 -0.62 1.11
CA VAL A 78 15.98 -1.63 1.58
C VAL A 78 14.59 -1.40 1.01
N SER A 79 13.72 -2.40 1.09
CA SER A 79 12.33 -2.24 0.66
C SER A 79 11.59 -1.26 1.59
N PRO A 80 10.87 -0.25 1.06
CA PRO A 80 10.13 0.69 1.90
C PRO A 80 8.81 0.10 2.44
N VAL A 81 8.33 -1.00 1.87
CA VAL A 81 7.02 -1.60 2.16
C VAL A 81 7.06 -3.12 2.03
N ASP A 82 6.09 -3.78 2.65
CA ASP A 82 5.72 -5.16 2.34
C ASP A 82 4.82 -5.18 1.10
N GLY A 83 5.18 -5.95 0.07
CA GLY A 83 4.37 -6.07 -1.12
C GLY A 83 5.07 -6.80 -2.24
N ARG A 84 4.55 -6.63 -3.45
CA ARG A 84 5.09 -7.27 -4.66
C ARG A 84 5.53 -6.25 -5.67
N ILE A 85 6.72 -6.44 -6.24
CA ILE A 85 7.17 -5.66 -7.40
C ILE A 85 6.29 -6.00 -8.61
N ASP A 86 5.54 -5.02 -9.11
CA ASP A 86 4.69 -5.14 -10.31
C ASP A 86 5.44 -4.71 -11.57
N ALA A 87 6.34 -3.72 -11.46
CA ALA A 87 7.23 -3.29 -12.53
C ALA A 87 8.49 -2.61 -11.96
N PHE A 88 9.60 -2.66 -12.69
CA PHE A 88 10.82 -1.90 -12.39
C PHE A 88 11.62 -1.70 -13.68
N GLY A 89 12.49 -0.71 -13.72
CA GLY A 89 13.35 -0.45 -14.89
C GLY A 89 13.92 0.96 -14.93
N CYS A 90 14.49 1.31 -16.08
CA CYS A 90 15.00 2.65 -16.35
C CYS A 90 13.86 3.60 -16.75
N ILE A 91 14.02 4.87 -16.41
CA ILE A 91 13.18 5.97 -16.89
C ILE A 91 13.83 6.49 -18.18
N GLU A 92 13.16 6.27 -19.31
CA GLU A 92 13.65 6.68 -20.64
C GLU A 92 12.74 7.80 -21.18
N ASP A 93 13.33 8.92 -21.61
CA ASP A 93 12.61 10.09 -22.14
C ASP A 93 11.44 10.55 -21.25
N GLY A 94 11.64 10.55 -19.92
CA GLY A 94 10.62 10.91 -18.94
C GLY A 94 9.43 9.95 -18.90
N LYS A 95 9.59 8.69 -19.30
CA LYS A 95 8.55 7.66 -19.28
C LYS A 95 8.95 6.47 -18.43
N LEU A 96 8.00 6.00 -17.62
CA LEU A 96 8.09 4.72 -16.92
C LEU A 96 7.44 3.64 -17.79
N VAL A 97 8.23 2.67 -18.26
CA VAL A 97 7.74 1.59 -19.13
C VAL A 97 7.30 0.41 -18.28
N GLN A 98 5.98 0.13 -18.23
CA GLN A 98 5.47 -1.04 -17.51
C GLN A 98 5.40 -2.28 -18.41
N VAL A 99 5.54 -3.47 -17.80
CA VAL A 99 5.56 -4.81 -18.43
C VAL A 99 4.24 -5.18 -19.14
N LYS A 100 3.25 -4.29 -19.22
CA LYS A 100 1.94 -4.51 -19.88
C LYS A 100 1.63 -3.49 -20.98
N GLY A 101 2.67 -2.85 -21.55
CA GLY A 101 2.54 -1.95 -22.70
C GLY A 101 1.87 -0.61 -22.40
N LYS A 102 1.71 -0.25 -21.13
CA LYS A 102 1.24 1.07 -20.70
C LYS A 102 2.43 1.85 -20.17
N SER A 103 2.83 2.89 -20.90
CA SER A 103 3.83 3.85 -20.43
C SER A 103 3.14 5.00 -19.71
N TYR A 104 3.67 5.38 -18.55
CA TYR A 104 3.25 6.60 -17.86
C TYR A 104 4.32 7.68 -18.04
N SER A 105 3.90 8.91 -18.28
CA SER A 105 4.82 10.04 -18.29
C SER A 105 5.11 10.47 -16.85
N MET A 106 6.38 10.68 -16.53
CA MET A 106 6.84 11.27 -15.27
C MET A 106 6.14 12.61 -15.00
N HIS A 107 5.91 13.42 -16.03
CA HIS A 107 5.15 14.66 -15.93
C HIS A 107 3.74 14.45 -15.37
N SER A 108 3.05 13.41 -15.84
CA SER A 108 1.71 13.07 -15.35
C SER A 108 1.72 12.49 -13.94
N LEU A 109 2.84 11.88 -13.52
CA LEU A 109 3.00 11.29 -12.19
C LEU A 109 3.35 12.35 -11.14
N LEU A 110 4.33 13.21 -11.44
CA LEU A 110 4.85 14.21 -10.50
C LEU A 110 4.04 15.50 -10.47
N LEU A 111 3.27 15.79 -11.51
CA LEU A 111 2.51 17.05 -11.67
C LEU A 111 3.38 18.33 -11.62
N HIS A 112 4.71 18.18 -11.61
CA HIS A 112 5.71 19.25 -11.57
C HIS A 112 6.78 19.00 -12.64
N ARG A 113 6.85 19.89 -13.64
CA ARG A 113 7.80 19.76 -14.76
C ARG A 113 9.25 19.85 -14.33
N GLU A 114 9.54 20.76 -13.41
CA GLU A 114 10.92 21.07 -12.99
C GLU A 114 11.61 19.85 -12.36
N LEU A 115 10.85 19.05 -11.59
CA LEU A 115 11.36 17.81 -10.99
C LEU A 115 11.52 16.66 -11.99
N THR A 116 10.88 16.73 -13.16
CA THR A 116 10.89 15.60 -14.11
C THR A 116 12.29 15.37 -14.70
N ASP A 117 13.05 16.44 -14.91
CA ASP A 117 14.38 16.37 -15.49
C ASP A 117 15.39 15.72 -14.54
N ASP A 118 15.23 15.92 -13.23
CA ASP A 118 16.09 15.32 -12.20
C ASP A 118 15.98 13.79 -12.14
N PHE A 119 14.85 13.23 -12.60
CA PHE A 119 14.61 11.78 -12.62
C PHE A 119 14.84 11.15 -14.00
N ASN A 120 15.16 11.93 -15.03
CA ASN A 120 15.47 11.38 -16.36
C ASN A 120 16.71 10.48 -16.29
N SER A 121 16.66 9.34 -16.97
CA SER A 121 17.70 8.30 -16.91
C SER A 121 17.89 7.65 -15.53
N GLY A 122 16.98 7.92 -14.58
CA GLY A 122 16.93 7.23 -13.29
C GLY A 122 16.32 5.85 -13.36
N PHE A 123 16.13 5.22 -12.19
CA PHE A 123 15.45 3.94 -12.04
C PHE A 123 14.13 4.10 -11.29
N PHE A 124 13.16 3.25 -11.60
CA PHE A 124 11.90 3.16 -10.86
C PHE A 124 11.60 1.73 -10.41
N ILE A 125 10.86 1.62 -9.31
CA ILE A 125 10.28 0.37 -8.82
C ILE A 125 8.82 0.67 -8.45
N HIS A 126 7.88 -0.09 -9.01
CA HIS A 126 6.47 -0.05 -8.69
C HIS A 126 6.12 -1.25 -7.80
N ILE A 127 5.77 -0.98 -6.55
CA ILE A 127 5.43 -2.00 -5.55
C ILE A 127 3.93 -1.94 -5.27
N TYR A 128 3.25 -3.08 -5.41
CA TYR A 128 1.84 -3.26 -5.08
C TYR A 128 1.69 -3.86 -3.69
N LEU A 129 0.94 -3.18 -2.83
CA LEU A 129 0.52 -3.67 -1.51
C LEU A 129 -0.86 -4.32 -1.64
N ALA A 130 -0.95 -5.61 -1.32
CA ALA A 130 -2.20 -6.33 -1.24
C ALA A 130 -2.94 -5.99 0.06
N PRO A 131 -4.28 -6.16 0.14
CA PRO A 131 -5.05 -5.79 1.34
C PRO A 131 -4.64 -6.50 2.63
N GLY A 132 -3.92 -7.62 2.54
CA GLY A 132 -3.43 -8.36 3.70
C GLY A 132 -2.06 -7.91 4.21
N ASP A 133 -1.33 -7.13 3.41
CA ASP A 133 0.05 -6.72 3.70
C ASP A 133 0.09 -5.71 4.87
N TYR A 134 1.29 -5.35 5.28
CA TYR A 134 1.52 -4.27 6.23
C TYR A 134 1.50 -2.92 5.50
N HIS A 135 0.63 -2.01 5.95
CA HIS A 135 0.30 -0.77 5.21
C HIS A 135 0.97 0.49 5.77
N HIS A 136 2.11 0.35 6.46
CA HIS A 136 2.97 1.50 6.75
C HIS A 136 4.12 1.56 5.73
N LEU A 137 4.49 2.79 5.36
CA LEU A 137 5.60 3.06 4.48
C LEU A 137 6.79 3.50 5.33
N HIS A 138 7.96 2.95 5.04
CA HIS A 138 9.22 3.26 5.70
C HIS A 138 10.19 3.88 4.69
N SER A 139 11.18 4.62 5.18
CA SER A 139 12.23 5.13 4.30
C SER A 139 13.11 3.98 3.82
N PRO A 140 13.39 3.87 2.50
CA PRO A 140 14.24 2.81 1.97
C PRO A 140 15.75 3.08 2.19
N VAL A 141 16.11 4.31 2.58
CA VAL A 141 17.47 4.80 2.84
C VAL A 141 17.38 6.03 3.76
N ASP A 142 18.49 6.41 4.39
CA ASP A 142 18.60 7.68 5.11
C ASP A 142 18.41 8.88 4.17
N GLY A 143 17.82 9.98 4.68
CA GLY A 143 17.58 11.19 3.90
C GLY A 143 17.19 12.38 4.76
N GLU A 144 17.18 13.56 4.15
CA GLU A 144 16.75 14.84 4.74
C GLU A 144 15.44 15.30 4.06
N MET A 145 14.56 15.96 4.83
CA MET A 145 13.26 16.47 4.35
C MET A 145 13.32 17.95 3.99
#